data_AF-A0A2V6HC67-F1
#
_entry.id   AF-A0A2V6HC67-F1
#
_cell.length_a   1.000
_cell.length_b   1.000
_cell.length_c   1.000
_cell.angle_alpha   90.00
_cell.angle_beta   90.00
_cell.angle_gamma   90.00
#
_symmetry.space_group_name_H-M   'P 1'
#
loop_
_entity.id
_entity.type
_entity.pdbx_description
1 polymer ?
#
loop_
_entity_poly.entity_id
_entity_poly.type
_entity_poly.pdbx_seq_one_letter_code
_entity_poly.pdbx_strand_id
1 'polypeptide(L)'
;HFTETEMHYLASQNGNDGRPLFDSGFLDHLRSLRLTCDISATPEGTLIFPNEPLIRVCGPIIQCQLVETALLTILNFQSLIATKAARVCLAAENDAVIEFGLRRAQGFDGGLSSARAAFIGGCAGTSNLQAGQQYEIPVSGTQAHSWIMFFEKESEAFQAYAKALPNNCIFLVDTYNSIDGVRRAIEVAKQLQKDGREMIGVRLDSGDRVMLSVEARRMLDEAGFPNAKIVCSGDLDEFTIAEMKQRGA
;
A
#
# COMPACT_ATOMS: atom_id res chain seq x y z
N HIS A 1 19.80 -21.21 -0.22
CA HIS A 1 20.75 -21.95 -1.08
C HIS A 1 21.84 -20.95 -1.43
N PHE A 2 23.11 -21.31 -1.23
CA PHE A 2 24.23 -20.45 -1.61
C PHE A 2 24.60 -20.72 -3.07
N THR A 3 24.59 -19.67 -3.88
CA THR A 3 24.96 -19.69 -5.29
C THR A 3 26.47 -19.71 -5.47
N GLU A 4 26.97 -20.17 -6.62
CA GLU A 4 28.42 -20.15 -6.91
C GLU A 4 29.01 -18.73 -6.84
N THR A 5 28.24 -17.71 -7.22
CA THR A 5 28.65 -16.31 -7.10
C THR A 5 28.88 -15.91 -5.64
N GLU A 6 27.94 -16.26 -4.75
CA GLU A 6 28.07 -15.98 -3.31
C GLU A 6 29.23 -16.78 -2.69
N MET A 7 29.41 -18.05 -3.10
CA MET A 7 30.50 -18.88 -2.63
C MET A 7 31.87 -18.34 -3.04
N HIS A 8 32.01 -17.86 -4.28
CA HIS A 8 33.23 -17.21 -4.75
C HIS A 8 33.50 -15.93 -3.96
N TYR A 9 32.47 -15.10 -3.72
CA TYR A 9 32.63 -13.88 -2.93
C TYR A 9 33.06 -14.17 -1.49
N LEU A 10 32.49 -15.19 -0.84
CA LEU A 10 32.93 -15.62 0.49
C LEU A 10 34.37 -16.11 0.48
N ALA A 11 34.75 -16.92 -0.52
CA ALA A 11 36.12 -17.43 -0.66
C ALA A 11 37.17 -16.33 -0.90
N SER A 12 36.76 -15.18 -1.46
CA SER A 12 37.65 -14.04 -1.70
C SER A 12 37.82 -13.12 -0.49
N GLN A 13 37.16 -13.37 0.63
CA GLN A 13 37.33 -12.56 1.83
C GLN A 13 38.65 -12.91 2.52
N ASN A 14 39.40 -11.90 2.95
CA ASN A 14 40.66 -12.07 3.65
C ASN A 14 40.57 -11.49 5.07
N GLY A 15 41.29 -12.13 5.99
CA GLY A 15 41.53 -11.59 7.33
C GLY A 15 42.48 -10.39 7.31
N ASN A 16 42.68 -9.79 8.48
CA ASN A 16 43.64 -8.69 8.67
C ASN A 16 45.11 -9.08 8.44
N ASP A 17 45.39 -10.38 8.38
CA ASP A 17 46.70 -10.97 8.07
C ASP A 17 46.88 -11.28 6.57
N GLY A 18 45.90 -10.91 5.74
CA GLY A 18 45.91 -11.14 4.29
C GLY A 18 45.64 -12.59 3.88
N ARG A 19 45.36 -13.51 4.80
CA ARG A 19 45.01 -14.91 4.49
C ARG A 19 43.51 -15.07 4.26
N PRO A 20 43.05 -16.13 3.57
CA PRO A 20 41.62 -16.41 3.41
C PRO A 20 40.90 -16.43 4.76
N LEU A 21 39.78 -15.72 4.84
CA LEU A 21 38.98 -15.60 6.07
C LEU A 21 38.27 -16.91 6.42
N PHE A 22 37.89 -17.68 5.42
CA PHE A 22 37.15 -18.94 5.56
C PHE A 22 37.96 -20.11 4.98
N ASP A 23 37.98 -21.24 5.68
CA ASP A 23 38.61 -22.46 5.17
C ASP A 23 37.72 -23.17 4.14
N SER A 24 38.33 -24.03 3.31
CA SER A 24 37.63 -24.75 2.25
C SER A 24 36.55 -25.69 2.78
N GLY A 25 36.75 -26.29 3.97
CA GLY A 25 35.78 -27.20 4.58
C GLY A 25 34.50 -26.47 5.00
N PHE A 26 34.62 -25.26 5.56
CA PHE A 26 33.47 -24.41 5.84
C PHE A 26 32.72 -24.02 4.55
N LEU A 27 33.44 -23.65 3.50
CA LEU A 27 32.83 -23.29 2.21
C LEU A 27 32.09 -24.48 1.57
N ASP A 28 32.67 -25.69 1.65
CA ASP A 28 32.02 -26.92 1.17
C ASP A 28 30.78 -27.29 2.00
N HIS A 29 30.82 -27.02 3.31
CA HIS A 29 29.64 -27.13 4.16
C HIS A 29 28.51 -26.19 3.70
N LEU A 30 28.81 -24.92 3.41
CA LEU A 30 27.79 -23.97 2.92
C LEU A 30 27.21 -24.37 1.57
N ARG A 31 28.02 -24.88 0.63
CA ARG A 31 27.55 -25.39 -0.68
C ARG A 31 26.51 -26.50 -0.53
N SER A 32 26.78 -27.42 0.39
CA SER A 32 25.93 -28.58 0.64
C SER A 32 24.79 -28.30 1.63
N LEU A 33 24.77 -27.12 2.28
CA LEU A 33 23.80 -26.78 3.31
C LEU A 33 22.36 -26.88 2.78
N ARG A 34 21.54 -27.60 3.54
CA ARG A 34 20.08 -27.69 3.38
C ARG A 34 19.46 -27.40 4.73
N LEU A 35 18.47 -26.51 4.75
CA LEU A 35 17.76 -26.19 5.98
C LEU A 35 16.95 -27.41 6.41
N THR A 36 17.17 -27.84 7.64
CA THR A 36 16.47 -28.95 8.32
C THR A 36 15.93 -28.49 9.67
N CYS A 37 15.64 -27.19 9.80
CA CYS A 37 15.07 -26.60 11.00
C CYS A 37 13.56 -26.82 11.05
N ASP A 38 13.05 -27.12 12.23
CA ASP A 38 11.63 -27.04 12.55
C ASP A 38 11.28 -25.60 12.93
N ILE A 39 10.23 -25.05 12.29
CA ILE A 39 9.75 -23.69 12.55
C ILE A 39 8.32 -23.76 13.06
N SER A 40 8.11 -23.26 14.28
CA SER A 40 6.77 -22.98 14.83
C SER A 40 6.54 -21.48 14.81
N ALA A 41 5.41 -21.01 14.30
CA ALA A 41 5.09 -19.59 14.22
C ALA A 41 3.62 -19.34 14.60
N THR A 42 3.35 -18.16 15.17
CA THR A 42 1.99 -17.68 15.36
C THR A 42 1.31 -17.47 14.00
N PRO A 43 0.05 -17.91 13.81
CA PRO A 43 -0.69 -17.66 12.57
C PRO A 43 -0.79 -16.17 12.26
N GLU A 44 -0.65 -15.80 10.98
CA GLU A 44 -0.80 -14.41 10.55
C GLU A 44 -2.21 -13.86 10.85
N GLY A 45 -2.29 -12.58 11.22
CA GLY A 45 -3.54 -11.94 11.67
C GLY A 45 -3.87 -12.14 13.16
N THR A 46 -3.09 -12.96 13.88
CA THR A 46 -3.22 -13.10 15.33
C THR A 46 -2.69 -11.86 16.05
N LEU A 47 -3.40 -11.39 17.08
CA LEU A 47 -2.90 -10.35 17.97
C LEU A 47 -1.75 -10.91 18.82
N ILE A 48 -0.63 -10.18 18.85
CA ILE A 48 0.58 -10.53 19.60
C ILE A 48 0.95 -9.41 20.56
N PHE A 49 1.55 -9.77 21.69
CA PHE A 49 1.94 -8.80 22.71
C PHE A 49 3.44 -8.83 22.98
N PRO A 50 4.00 -7.76 23.59
CA PRO A 50 5.39 -7.74 24.01
C PRO A 50 5.73 -8.93 24.91
N ASN A 51 6.97 -9.42 24.80
CA ASN A 51 7.53 -10.50 25.62
C ASN A 51 6.93 -11.90 25.39
N GLU A 52 6.25 -12.12 24.27
CA GLU A 52 5.77 -13.43 23.83
C GLU A 52 6.58 -13.92 22.61
N PRO A 53 6.84 -15.24 22.47
CA PRO A 53 7.53 -15.77 21.30
C PRO A 53 6.60 -15.81 20.07
N LEU A 54 6.97 -15.12 18.99
CA LEU A 54 6.24 -15.14 17.71
C LEU A 54 6.66 -16.31 16.83
N ILE A 55 7.96 -16.60 16.80
CA ILE A 55 8.57 -17.69 16.04
C ILE A 55 9.56 -18.43 16.92
N ARG A 56 9.54 -19.75 16.83
CA ARG A 56 10.54 -20.65 17.39
C ARG A 56 11.19 -21.45 16.26
N VAL A 57 12.52 -21.38 16.18
CA VAL A 57 13.33 -22.15 15.23
C VAL A 57 14.13 -23.19 16.02
N CYS A 58 13.96 -24.46 15.72
CA CYS A 58 14.67 -25.57 16.35
C CYS A 58 15.46 -26.36 15.28
N GLY A 59 16.76 -26.56 15.49
CA GLY A 59 17.59 -27.26 14.52
C GLY A 59 19.09 -27.12 14.80
N PRO A 60 19.94 -27.47 13.83
CA PRO A 60 21.39 -27.27 13.94
C PRO A 60 21.72 -25.79 14.14
N ILE A 61 22.60 -25.50 15.11
CA ILE A 61 22.90 -24.13 15.55
C ILE A 61 23.31 -23.18 14.40
N ILE A 62 24.13 -23.67 13.45
CA ILE A 62 24.56 -22.89 12.27
C ILE A 62 23.36 -22.46 11.43
N GLN A 63 22.39 -23.34 11.23
CA GLN A 63 21.21 -23.05 10.42
C GLN A 63 20.26 -22.09 11.14
N CYS A 64 20.01 -22.32 12.43
CA CYS A 64 19.22 -21.41 13.27
C CYS A 64 19.81 -19.99 13.26
N GLN A 65 21.13 -19.87 13.35
CA GLN A 65 21.81 -18.57 13.34
C GLN A 65 21.72 -17.88 11.98
N LEU A 66 21.81 -18.63 10.88
CA LEU A 66 21.74 -18.06 9.52
C LEU A 66 20.36 -17.48 9.19
N VAL A 67 19.28 -18.08 9.68
CA VAL A 67 17.92 -17.61 9.35
C VAL A 67 17.45 -16.42 10.20
N GLU A 68 18.12 -16.14 11.32
CA GLU A 68 17.72 -15.11 12.27
C GLU A 68 17.52 -13.73 11.61
N THR A 69 18.55 -13.25 10.89
CA THR A 69 18.49 -11.92 10.26
C THR A 69 17.35 -11.81 9.26
N ALA A 70 17.17 -12.81 8.41
CA ALA A 70 16.10 -12.82 7.40
C ALA A 70 14.71 -12.82 8.07
N LEU A 71 14.50 -13.67 9.07
CA LEU A 71 13.23 -13.74 9.79
C LEU A 71 12.92 -12.43 10.53
N LEU A 72 13.91 -11.84 11.20
CA LEU A 72 13.73 -10.56 11.87
C LEU A 72 13.38 -9.44 10.89
N THR A 73 14.05 -9.34 9.74
CA THR A 73 13.74 -8.32 8.73
C THR A 73 12.31 -8.47 8.21
N ILE A 74 11.89 -9.68 7.87
CA ILE A 74 10.56 -9.95 7.32
C ILE A 74 9.46 -9.66 8.37
N LEU A 75 9.60 -10.22 9.57
CA LEU A 75 8.58 -10.12 10.61
C LEU A 75 8.44 -8.71 11.15
N ASN A 76 9.55 -8.02 11.46
CA ASN A 76 9.48 -6.68 12.04
C ASN A 76 8.79 -5.71 11.08
N PHE A 77 9.09 -5.80 9.79
CA PHE A 77 8.48 -4.90 8.81
C PHE A 77 6.99 -5.21 8.61
N GLN A 78 6.62 -6.47 8.34
CA GLN A 78 5.23 -6.80 8.04
C GLN A 78 4.32 -6.65 9.27
N SER A 79 4.78 -6.99 10.48
CA SER A 79 3.97 -6.79 11.70
C SER A 79 3.78 -5.30 12.02
N LEU A 80 4.80 -4.46 11.78
CA LEU A 80 4.71 -3.01 11.93
C LEU A 80 3.65 -2.42 10.99
N ILE A 81 3.70 -2.79 9.69
CA ILE A 81 2.75 -2.28 8.70
C ILE A 81 1.33 -2.77 8.99
N ALA A 82 1.13 -4.05 9.31
CA ALA A 82 -0.18 -4.60 9.65
C ALA A 82 -0.78 -3.88 10.87
N THR A 83 0.02 -3.65 11.91
CA THR A 83 -0.42 -2.92 13.11
C THR A 83 -0.77 -1.46 12.80
N LYS A 84 0.04 -0.78 11.98
CA LYS A 84 -0.23 0.60 11.58
C LYS A 84 -1.50 0.71 10.73
N ALA A 85 -1.69 -0.21 9.78
CA ALA A 85 -2.89 -0.28 8.96
C ALA A 85 -4.14 -0.53 9.82
N ALA A 86 -4.07 -1.43 10.82
CA ALA A 86 -5.16 -1.66 11.76
C ALA A 86 -5.54 -0.39 12.53
N ARG A 87 -4.56 0.39 13.00
CA ARG A 87 -4.80 1.68 13.67
C ARG A 87 -5.50 2.69 12.74
N VAL A 88 -5.06 2.77 11.49
CA VAL A 88 -5.66 3.66 10.48
C VAL A 88 -7.10 3.23 10.15
N CYS A 89 -7.35 1.93 9.97
CA CYS A 89 -8.68 1.42 9.69
C CYS A 89 -9.63 1.62 10.88
N LEU A 90 -9.16 1.43 12.11
CA LEU A 90 -9.93 1.73 13.32
C LEU A 90 -10.34 3.22 13.38
N ALA A 91 -9.42 4.13 13.03
CA ALA A 91 -9.73 5.56 12.99
C ALA A 91 -10.70 5.95 11.86
N ALA A 92 -10.71 5.19 10.75
CA ALA A 92 -11.62 5.39 9.63
C ALA A 92 -13.06 4.87 9.89
N GLU A 93 -13.29 4.22 11.03
CA GLU A 93 -14.58 3.65 11.43
C GLU A 93 -15.13 2.66 10.37
N ASN A 94 -16.21 3.03 9.67
CA ASN A 94 -16.86 2.19 8.65
C ASN A 94 -16.36 2.47 7.22
N ASP A 95 -15.47 3.45 7.04
CA ASP A 95 -14.97 3.81 5.72
C ASP A 95 -13.85 2.89 5.26
N ALA A 96 -13.88 2.55 3.97
CA ALA A 96 -12.84 1.74 3.35
C ALA A 96 -11.53 2.51 3.24
N VAL A 97 -10.45 1.92 3.76
CA VAL A 97 -9.08 2.43 3.63
C VAL A 97 -8.37 1.69 2.49
N ILE A 98 -7.71 2.43 1.60
CA ILE A 98 -6.97 1.85 0.47
C ILE A 98 -5.49 2.21 0.60
N GLU A 99 -4.60 1.22 0.48
CA GLU A 99 -3.16 1.39 0.63
C GLU A 99 -2.52 1.96 -0.65
N PHE A 100 -2.13 3.25 -0.62
CA PHE A 100 -1.55 4.00 -1.75
C PHE A 100 -0.07 4.42 -1.51
N GLY A 101 0.65 3.70 -0.64
CA GLY A 101 2.01 3.99 -0.18
C GLY A 101 3.14 3.50 -1.09
N LEU A 102 2.86 2.72 -2.13
CA LEU A 102 3.85 2.09 -3.03
C LEU A 102 5.00 3.03 -3.44
N ARG A 103 4.70 4.27 -3.83
CA ARG A 103 5.70 5.24 -4.32
C ARG A 103 6.70 5.73 -3.26
N ARG A 104 6.46 5.43 -1.97
CA ARG A 104 7.33 5.77 -0.84
C ARG A 104 7.79 4.52 -0.06
N ALA A 105 7.41 3.34 -0.53
CA ALA A 105 7.82 2.10 0.10
C ALA A 105 9.33 1.89 -0.06
N GLN A 106 9.95 1.27 0.94
CA GLN A 106 11.41 1.20 1.06
C GLN A 106 11.96 -0.09 0.43
N GLY A 107 12.93 0.05 -0.47
CA GLY A 107 13.57 -1.08 -1.12
C GLY A 107 12.71 -1.74 -2.20
N PHE A 108 13.26 -2.79 -2.81
CA PHE A 108 12.61 -3.49 -3.93
C PHE A 108 11.36 -4.28 -3.51
N ASP A 109 11.38 -4.86 -2.31
CA ASP A 109 10.32 -5.67 -1.72
C ASP A 109 9.29 -4.82 -0.98
N GLY A 110 9.69 -3.68 -0.41
CA GLY A 110 8.88 -2.93 0.55
C GLY A 110 7.48 -2.60 0.07
N GLY A 111 7.29 -2.31 -1.23
CA GLY A 111 5.97 -2.01 -1.78
C GLY A 111 5.03 -3.22 -1.87
N LEU A 112 5.58 -4.41 -2.11
CA LEU A 112 4.81 -5.66 -2.17
C LEU A 112 4.48 -6.15 -0.76
N SER A 113 5.48 -6.20 0.13
CA SER A 113 5.28 -6.59 1.52
C SER A 113 4.37 -5.61 2.28
N SER A 114 4.48 -4.30 2.04
CA SER A 114 3.62 -3.32 2.70
C SER A 114 2.17 -3.45 2.28
N ALA A 115 1.89 -3.64 0.98
CA ALA A 115 0.54 -3.79 0.46
C ALA A 115 -0.15 -5.02 1.06
N ARG A 116 0.55 -6.16 1.11
CA ARG A 116 0.05 -7.39 1.72
C ARG A 116 -0.22 -7.23 3.21
N ALA A 117 0.75 -6.71 3.96
CA ALA A 117 0.61 -6.51 5.40
C ALA A 117 -0.50 -5.51 5.74
N ALA A 118 -0.65 -4.44 4.95
CA ALA A 118 -1.72 -3.46 5.15
C ALA A 118 -3.11 -4.06 4.90
N PHE A 119 -3.24 -4.93 3.90
CA PHE A 119 -4.49 -5.66 3.65
C PHE A 119 -4.84 -6.60 4.82
N ILE A 120 -3.86 -7.36 5.33
CA ILE A 120 -4.04 -8.18 6.55
C ILE A 120 -4.44 -7.30 7.75
N GLY A 121 -3.87 -6.10 7.86
CA GLY A 121 -4.19 -5.12 8.89
C GLY A 121 -5.58 -4.49 8.76
N GLY A 122 -6.30 -4.70 7.65
CA GLY A 122 -7.69 -4.26 7.47
C GLY A 122 -7.93 -3.30 6.32
N CYS A 123 -6.91 -2.88 5.57
CA CYS A 123 -7.14 -2.08 4.35
C CYS A 123 -8.00 -2.88 3.37
N ALA A 124 -8.95 -2.23 2.70
CA ALA A 124 -9.87 -2.86 1.75
C ALA A 124 -9.25 -3.15 0.38
N GLY A 125 -8.08 -2.57 0.09
CA GLY A 125 -7.37 -2.77 -1.17
C GLY A 125 -6.04 -2.01 -1.25
N THR A 126 -5.38 -2.07 -2.41
CA THR A 126 -4.09 -1.41 -2.68
C THR A 126 -4.03 -0.80 -4.07
N SER A 127 -3.10 0.14 -4.27
CA SER A 127 -2.69 0.60 -5.62
C SER A 127 -1.67 -0.31 -6.30
N ASN A 128 -1.09 -1.26 -5.57
CA ASN A 128 -0.03 -2.12 -6.08
C ASN A 128 -0.58 -3.29 -6.91
N LEU A 129 -0.45 -3.17 -8.24
CA LEU A 129 -0.88 -4.21 -9.19
C LEU A 129 -0.19 -5.56 -8.97
N GLN A 130 1.09 -5.57 -8.59
CA GLN A 130 1.82 -6.81 -8.32
C GLN A 130 1.26 -7.52 -7.08
N ALA A 131 0.91 -6.76 -6.03
CA ALA A 131 0.28 -7.30 -4.84
C ALA A 131 -1.10 -7.90 -5.16
N GLY A 132 -1.89 -7.21 -5.99
CA GLY A 132 -3.17 -7.76 -6.47
C GLY A 132 -3.00 -9.04 -7.29
N GLN A 133 -2.01 -9.09 -8.17
CA GLN A 133 -1.73 -10.28 -8.98
C GLN A 133 -1.28 -11.48 -8.14
N GLN A 134 -0.43 -11.25 -7.13
CA GLN A 134 0.20 -12.33 -6.36
C GLN A 134 -0.63 -12.82 -5.17
N TYR A 135 -1.41 -11.92 -4.56
CA TYR A 135 -2.13 -12.19 -3.31
C TYR A 135 -3.64 -12.00 -3.43
N GLU A 136 -4.16 -11.75 -4.64
CA GLU A 136 -5.59 -11.55 -4.90
C GLU A 136 -6.21 -10.38 -4.10
N ILE A 137 -5.38 -9.41 -3.73
CA ILE A 137 -5.81 -8.20 -3.03
C ILE A 137 -6.59 -7.30 -4.01
N PRO A 138 -7.76 -6.77 -3.64
CA PRO A 138 -8.48 -5.82 -4.47
C PRO A 138 -7.61 -4.62 -4.85
N VAL A 139 -7.50 -4.36 -6.15
CA VAL A 139 -6.73 -3.22 -6.66
C VAL A 139 -7.65 -2.05 -6.94
N SER A 140 -7.25 -0.87 -6.49
CA SER A 140 -7.91 0.39 -6.82
C SER A 140 -6.89 1.43 -7.24
N GLY A 141 -7.27 2.27 -8.20
CA GLY A 141 -6.42 3.33 -8.72
C GLY A 141 -7.28 4.39 -9.38
N THR A 142 -6.87 5.65 -9.24
CA THR A 142 -7.55 6.79 -9.85
C THR A 142 -6.58 7.54 -10.76
N GLN A 143 -7.06 8.63 -11.35
CA GLN A 143 -6.21 9.59 -12.06
C GLN A 143 -5.14 10.19 -11.13
N ALA A 144 -4.02 10.61 -11.72
CA ALA A 144 -3.00 11.43 -11.08
C ALA A 144 -3.04 12.85 -11.64
N HIS A 145 -2.50 13.83 -10.91
CA HIS A 145 -2.44 15.22 -11.37
C HIS A 145 -1.76 15.38 -12.73
N SER A 146 -0.76 14.54 -13.04
CA SER A 146 -0.09 14.54 -14.35
C SER A 146 -1.04 14.29 -15.52
N TRP A 147 -2.11 13.51 -15.32
CA TRP A 147 -3.14 13.32 -16.34
C TRP A 147 -3.91 14.62 -16.58
N ILE A 148 -4.31 15.31 -15.51
CA ILE A 148 -5.06 16.57 -15.62
C ILE A 148 -4.20 17.66 -16.28
N MET A 149 -2.96 17.80 -15.85
CA MET A 149 -2.01 18.81 -16.36
C MET A 149 -1.57 18.58 -17.81
N PHE A 150 -1.81 17.39 -18.38
CA PHE A 150 -1.51 17.11 -19.78
C PHE A 150 -2.48 17.82 -20.74
N PHE A 151 -3.71 18.08 -20.30
CA PHE A 151 -4.73 18.76 -21.10
C PHE A 151 -4.71 20.26 -20.82
N GLU A 152 -5.07 21.07 -21.81
CA GLU A 152 -5.21 22.53 -21.62
C GLU A 152 -6.37 22.86 -20.66
N LYS A 153 -7.40 22.01 -20.62
CA LYS A 153 -8.56 22.17 -19.76
C LYS A 153 -8.83 20.92 -18.94
N GLU A 154 -9.10 21.12 -17.65
CA GLU A 154 -9.46 20.06 -16.72
C GLU A 154 -10.71 19.26 -17.14
N SER A 155 -11.72 19.93 -17.72
CA SER A 155 -12.92 19.27 -18.23
C SER A 155 -12.63 18.31 -19.39
N GLU A 156 -11.68 18.65 -20.26
CA GLU A 156 -11.24 17.78 -21.36
C GLU A 156 -10.54 16.53 -20.81
N ALA A 157 -9.73 16.67 -19.75
CA ALA A 157 -9.10 15.54 -19.06
C ALA A 157 -10.12 14.59 -18.44
N PHE A 158 -11.15 15.12 -17.78
CA PHE A 158 -12.24 14.31 -17.19
C PHE A 158 -13.05 13.59 -18.27
N GLN A 159 -13.43 14.27 -19.35
CA GLN A 159 -14.16 13.66 -20.47
C GLN A 159 -13.33 12.56 -21.14
N ALA A 160 -12.05 12.80 -21.38
CA ALA A 160 -11.14 11.81 -21.97
C ALA A 160 -11.01 10.57 -21.08
N TYR A 161 -10.89 10.75 -19.76
CA TYR A 161 -10.84 9.63 -18.83
C TYR A 161 -12.16 8.86 -18.78
N ALA A 162 -13.29 9.57 -18.71
CA ALA A 162 -14.62 8.98 -18.72
C ALA A 162 -14.88 8.15 -19.99
N LYS A 163 -14.37 8.59 -21.13
CA LYS A 163 -14.44 7.84 -22.39
C LYS A 163 -13.58 6.58 -22.37
N ALA A 164 -12.38 6.65 -21.78
CA ALA A 164 -11.46 5.52 -21.71
C ALA A 164 -11.88 4.46 -20.68
N LEU A 165 -12.41 4.89 -19.53
CA LEU A 165 -12.76 4.06 -18.37
C LEU A 165 -14.17 4.40 -17.84
N PRO A 166 -15.22 4.21 -18.65
CA PRO A 166 -16.59 4.67 -18.35
C PRO A 166 -17.24 4.00 -17.13
N ASN A 167 -16.67 2.90 -16.65
CA ASN A 167 -17.14 2.17 -15.46
C ASN A 167 -16.24 2.35 -14.23
N ASN A 168 -15.19 3.19 -14.32
CA ASN A 168 -14.23 3.39 -13.24
C ASN A 168 -13.90 4.87 -13.01
N CYS A 169 -14.93 5.72 -12.96
CA CYS A 169 -14.76 7.17 -12.90
C CYS A 169 -14.70 7.69 -11.46
N ILE A 170 -13.48 7.87 -10.95
CA ILE A 170 -13.19 8.73 -9.79
C ILE A 170 -12.33 9.90 -10.27
N PHE A 171 -12.90 11.11 -10.28
CA PHE A 171 -12.23 12.30 -10.80
C PHE A 171 -11.39 13.00 -9.74
N LEU A 172 -10.15 13.34 -10.07
CA LEU A 172 -9.26 14.13 -9.21
C LEU A 172 -9.57 15.61 -9.36
N VAL A 173 -10.21 16.22 -8.35
CA VAL A 173 -10.87 17.53 -8.51
C VAL A 173 -10.07 18.72 -8.01
N ASP A 174 -8.91 18.52 -7.38
CA ASP A 174 -8.15 19.56 -6.70
C ASP A 174 -6.83 19.92 -7.40
N THR A 175 -6.72 19.70 -8.71
CA THR A 175 -5.52 20.10 -9.47
C THR A 175 -5.35 21.62 -9.52
N TYR A 176 -6.45 22.35 -9.70
CA TYR A 176 -6.44 23.82 -9.77
C TYR A 176 -7.34 24.47 -8.72
N ASN A 177 -8.61 24.08 -8.65
CA ASN A 177 -9.57 24.56 -7.66
C ASN A 177 -10.58 23.45 -7.36
N SER A 178 -10.63 22.99 -6.12
CA SER A 178 -11.43 21.83 -5.70
C SER A 178 -12.92 22.00 -5.98
N ILE A 179 -13.50 23.17 -5.72
CA ILE A 179 -14.94 23.40 -5.89
C ILE A 179 -15.29 23.45 -7.39
N ASP A 180 -14.51 24.17 -8.19
CA ASP A 180 -14.72 24.18 -9.64
C ASP A 180 -14.48 22.80 -10.26
N GLY A 181 -13.49 22.05 -9.76
CA GLY A 181 -13.23 20.67 -10.18
C GLY A 181 -14.42 19.75 -9.90
N VAL A 182 -15.07 19.88 -8.73
CA VAL A 182 -16.31 19.15 -8.42
C VAL A 182 -17.43 19.54 -9.38
N ARG A 183 -17.59 20.83 -9.71
CA ARG A 183 -18.59 21.28 -10.71
C ARG A 183 -18.36 20.62 -12.06
N ARG A 184 -17.11 20.61 -12.55
CA ARG A 184 -16.73 19.97 -13.82
C ARG A 184 -16.93 18.45 -13.79
N ALA A 185 -16.59 17.80 -12.67
CA ALA A 185 -16.84 16.38 -12.48
C ALA A 185 -18.34 16.05 -12.57
N ILE A 186 -19.20 16.87 -11.95
CA ILE A 186 -20.67 16.75 -12.02
C ILE A 186 -21.18 16.90 -13.47
N GLU A 187 -20.65 17.87 -14.23
CA GLU A 187 -21.01 18.05 -15.65
C GLU A 187 -20.70 16.79 -16.48
N VAL A 188 -19.52 16.21 -16.29
CA VAL A 188 -19.11 14.97 -16.96
C VAL A 188 -19.93 13.77 -16.48
N ALA A 189 -20.24 13.69 -15.18
CA ALA A 189 -21.08 12.63 -14.62
C ALA A 189 -22.50 12.64 -15.19
N LYS A 190 -23.09 13.82 -15.41
CA LYS A 190 -24.39 13.96 -16.07
C LYS A 190 -24.36 13.47 -17.53
N GLN A 191 -23.22 13.63 -18.21
CA GLN A 191 -23.05 13.09 -19.55
C GLN A 191 -22.94 11.56 -19.53
N LEU A 192 -22.15 10.99 -18.60
CA LEU A 192 -22.06 9.55 -18.39
C LEU A 192 -23.42 8.91 -18.10
N GLN A 193 -24.27 9.59 -17.31
CA GLN A 193 -25.61 9.10 -16.98
C GLN A 193 -26.52 8.98 -18.21
N LYS A 194 -26.40 9.89 -19.18
CA LYS A 194 -27.14 9.79 -20.45
C LYS A 194 -26.71 8.56 -21.26
N ASP A 195 -25.48 8.11 -21.08
CA ASP A 195 -24.91 6.92 -21.72
C ASP A 195 -25.13 5.64 -20.87
N GLY A 196 -25.96 5.72 -19.82
CA GLY A 196 -26.29 4.59 -18.95
C GLY A 196 -25.17 4.17 -17.99
N ARG A 197 -24.24 5.08 -17.70
CA ARG A 197 -23.09 4.86 -16.80
C ARG A 197 -23.15 5.80 -15.60
N GLU A 198 -22.54 5.41 -14.50
CA GLU A 198 -22.52 6.20 -13.27
C GLU A 198 -21.08 6.50 -12.84
N MET A 199 -20.85 7.71 -12.34
CA MET A 199 -19.59 8.09 -11.73
C MET A 199 -19.46 7.41 -10.36
N ILE A 200 -18.27 6.86 -10.07
CA ILE A 200 -17.99 6.26 -8.76
C ILE A 200 -17.80 7.36 -7.71
N GLY A 201 -17.10 8.44 -8.03
CA GLY A 201 -16.84 9.50 -7.06
C GLY A 201 -15.88 10.60 -7.51
N VAL A 202 -15.42 11.36 -6.52
CA VAL A 202 -14.38 12.38 -6.65
C VAL A 202 -13.26 12.14 -5.64
N ARG A 203 -12.04 12.59 -5.94
CA ARG A 203 -10.87 12.52 -5.05
C ARG A 203 -10.35 13.90 -4.69
N LEU A 204 -10.13 14.12 -3.40
CA LEU A 204 -9.50 15.32 -2.79
C LEU A 204 -8.15 14.91 -2.19
N ASP A 205 -7.06 15.47 -2.67
CA ASP A 205 -5.68 15.16 -2.24
C ASP A 205 -5.06 16.28 -1.36
N SER A 206 -5.68 17.45 -1.30
CA SER A 206 -5.14 18.67 -0.67
C SER A 206 -6.22 19.60 -0.10
N GLY A 207 -5.79 20.65 0.62
CA GLY A 207 -6.67 21.65 1.23
C GLY A 207 -7.31 21.22 2.56
N ASP A 208 -8.29 22.00 3.06
CA ASP A 208 -9.13 21.58 4.20
C ASP A 208 -10.11 20.51 3.73
N ARG A 209 -9.69 19.25 3.82
CA ARG A 209 -10.45 18.09 3.35
C ARG A 209 -11.79 17.93 4.05
N VAL A 210 -11.94 18.37 5.30
CA VAL A 210 -13.23 18.30 5.99
C VAL A 210 -14.20 19.27 5.32
N MET A 211 -13.83 20.55 5.23
CA MET A 211 -14.69 21.56 4.60
C MET A 211 -14.99 21.22 3.14
N LEU A 212 -13.99 20.77 2.39
CA LEU A 212 -14.14 20.40 0.99
C LEU A 212 -14.99 19.15 0.79
N SER A 213 -14.88 18.14 1.67
CA SER A 213 -15.70 16.93 1.58
C SER A 213 -17.18 17.21 1.86
N VAL A 214 -17.49 18.02 2.89
CA VAL A 214 -18.85 18.42 3.23
C VAL A 214 -19.49 19.22 2.08
N GLU A 215 -18.76 20.16 1.50
CA GLU A 215 -19.26 20.96 0.37
C GLU A 215 -19.39 20.11 -0.91
N ALA A 216 -18.43 19.22 -1.19
CA ALA A 216 -18.52 18.30 -2.31
C ALA A 216 -19.74 17.37 -2.16
N ARG A 217 -20.02 16.86 -0.96
CA ARG A 217 -21.20 16.04 -0.66
C ARG A 217 -22.48 16.78 -0.99
N ARG A 218 -22.62 18.02 -0.49
CA ARG A 218 -23.77 18.90 -0.78
C ARG A 218 -23.97 19.09 -2.29
N MET A 219 -22.90 19.43 -3.01
CA MET A 219 -22.95 19.66 -4.46
C MET A 219 -23.32 18.39 -5.25
N LEU A 220 -22.78 17.25 -4.86
CA LEU A 220 -23.09 15.95 -5.48
C LEU A 220 -24.55 15.56 -5.26
N ASP A 221 -25.08 15.77 -4.05
CA ASP A 221 -26.47 15.46 -3.69
C ASP A 221 -27.45 16.34 -4.47
N GLU A 222 -27.22 17.66 -4.49
CA GLU A 222 -28.01 18.62 -5.27
C GLU A 222 -28.00 18.32 -6.77
N ALA A 223 -26.91 17.75 -7.27
CA ALA A 223 -26.77 17.35 -8.66
C ALA A 223 -27.38 15.97 -8.98
N GLY A 224 -27.87 15.23 -7.98
CA GLY A 224 -28.52 13.93 -8.14
C GLY A 224 -27.56 12.72 -8.06
N PHE A 225 -26.39 12.87 -7.43
CA PHE A 225 -25.39 11.80 -7.25
C PHE A 225 -25.15 11.42 -5.78
N PRO A 226 -26.19 11.01 -5.01
CA PRO A 226 -26.07 10.74 -3.58
C PRO A 226 -25.14 9.56 -3.26
N ASN A 227 -24.95 8.64 -4.22
CA ASN A 227 -24.11 7.46 -4.04
C ASN A 227 -22.63 7.69 -4.39
N ALA A 228 -22.30 8.80 -5.07
CA ALA A 228 -20.94 9.11 -5.47
C ALA A 228 -20.04 9.23 -4.24
N LYS A 229 -18.93 8.50 -4.20
CA LYS A 229 -17.98 8.51 -3.09
C LYS A 229 -17.08 9.74 -3.10
N ILE A 230 -16.65 10.17 -1.93
CA ILE A 230 -15.62 11.20 -1.77
C ILE A 230 -14.40 10.51 -1.19
N VAL A 231 -13.32 10.46 -1.95
CA VAL A 231 -12.07 9.82 -1.55
C VAL A 231 -11.10 10.90 -1.11
N CYS A 232 -10.62 10.82 0.12
CA CYS A 232 -9.57 11.71 0.60
C CYS A 232 -8.20 11.02 0.55
N SER A 233 -7.18 11.75 0.13
CA SER A 233 -5.78 11.34 0.15
C SER A 233 -4.86 12.51 0.56
N GLY A 234 -3.56 12.22 0.66
CA GLY A 234 -2.52 13.19 1.02
C GLY A 234 -2.21 13.23 2.52
N ASP A 235 -1.06 12.70 2.93
CA ASP A 235 -0.54 12.77 4.31
C ASP A 235 -1.58 12.44 5.41
N LEU A 236 -2.34 11.36 5.21
CA LEU A 236 -3.32 10.87 6.17
C LEU A 236 -2.67 9.84 7.12
N ASP A 237 -2.96 9.98 8.40
CA ASP A 237 -2.68 9.01 9.45
C ASP A 237 -3.89 8.83 10.38
N GLU A 238 -3.82 7.92 11.35
CA GLU A 238 -4.92 7.64 12.26
C GLU A 238 -5.35 8.85 13.11
N PHE A 239 -4.44 9.80 13.36
CA PHE A 239 -4.76 10.99 14.15
C PHE A 239 -5.55 11.99 13.31
N THR A 240 -5.06 12.25 12.10
CA THR A 240 -5.69 13.16 11.14
C THR A 240 -7.05 12.63 10.71
N ILE A 241 -7.16 11.32 10.44
CA ILE A 241 -8.44 10.69 10.09
C ILE A 241 -9.43 10.80 11.25
N ALA A 242 -9.02 10.49 12.48
CA ALA A 242 -9.90 10.63 13.65
C ALA A 242 -10.38 12.08 13.85
N GLU A 243 -9.51 13.07 13.66
CA GLU A 243 -9.88 14.49 13.69
C GLU A 243 -10.91 14.82 12.59
N MET A 244 -10.68 14.36 11.35
CA MET A 244 -11.60 14.58 10.24
C MET A 244 -13.00 14.01 10.54
N LYS A 245 -13.08 12.78 11.06
CA LYS A 245 -14.35 12.14 11.44
C LYS A 245 -15.07 12.91 12.55
N GLN A 246 -14.34 13.37 13.58
CA GLN A 246 -14.91 14.20 14.65
C GLN A 246 -15.47 15.53 14.16
N ARG A 247 -14.86 16.11 13.12
CA ARG A 247 -15.32 17.35 12.48
C ARG A 247 -16.45 17.14 11.46
N GLY A 248 -16.91 15.91 11.26
CA GLY A 248 -18.05 15.57 10.42
C GLY A 248 -17.73 15.32 8.94
N ALA A 249 -16.50 14.90 8.63
CA ALA A 249 -16.15 14.38 7.31
C ALA A 249 -16.81 13.02 7.01
#